data_AF-A0A3D2GQ32-F1
#
_entry.id   AF-A0A3D2GQ32-F1
#
_cell.length_a   1.000
_cell.length_b   1.000
_cell.length_c   1.000
_cell.angle_alpha   90.00
_cell.angle_beta   90.00
_cell.angle_gamma   90.00
#
_symmetry.space_group_name_H-M   'P 1'
#
loop_
_entity.id
_entity.type
_entity.pdbx_description
1 polymer ?
#
loop_
_entity_poly.entity_id
_entity_poly.type
_entity_poly.pdbx_seq_one_letter_code
_entity_poly.pdbx_strand_id
1 'polypeptide(L)'
;GGSIASILLNLPGTPSTAITALDGYPMAQKGRAGLALFINAFASFCGSSISILLLMFFAPFIAAIALKFHSTEYFAIMLLGLVSAATLSGGAPVKSLIMVLFGLLLGVVGLDSNSGTARFTLGFLELSDGLSLIPVAMGLFGVAEVLMKMEAARKSDASPAKVERVRLADLIPERSILRKLVAPILRGASVGAVIGALPGAGPTVASLMAYSFEKQTNKAGDKFGTGEPAGVAAPEAANNAAVQTAFIPTLGLGIPGDVVMAVLLGAMMMHGIVPGPRFIPTEPEVFWGLVISFWLGNVMLLMLNLPMIGVFVRLLSVPASILLPIIVFFICMGSYSVANNPFDIYVTLFFGVLGYFLVKSGFSPAPVLLGFVLGPLVEDNLRRTMTIARGDATVFLDRPIALVLLIMTALVVLLPIGRAVMKMLAERRAGRDGDAGSKSVLMQPVPDSEQ
;
A
#
# COMPACT_ATOMS: atom_id res chain seq x y z
N GLY A 1 -4.27 -0.85 -16.60
CA GLY A 1 -4.08 -2.32 -16.48
C GLY A 1 -5.18 -2.98 -15.67
N GLY A 2 -4.96 -3.19 -14.36
CA GLY A 2 -5.88 -3.95 -13.50
C GLY A 2 -7.33 -3.46 -13.46
N SER A 3 -7.56 -2.14 -13.51
CA SER A 3 -8.90 -1.57 -13.50
C SER A 3 -9.72 -1.98 -14.72
N ILE A 4 -9.10 -2.26 -15.88
CA ILE A 4 -9.81 -2.67 -17.11
C ILE A 4 -10.47 -4.04 -16.90
N ALA A 5 -9.70 -5.03 -16.40
CA ALA A 5 -10.23 -6.35 -16.08
C ALA A 5 -11.29 -6.29 -14.95
N SER A 6 -11.07 -5.40 -13.97
CA SER A 6 -12.01 -5.19 -12.87
C SER A 6 -13.34 -4.60 -13.37
N ILE A 7 -13.29 -3.62 -14.27
CA ILE A 7 -14.47 -2.94 -14.85
C ILE A 7 -15.23 -3.86 -15.81
N LEU A 8 -14.54 -4.64 -16.65
CA LEU A 8 -15.22 -5.43 -17.68
C LEU A 8 -15.70 -6.79 -17.16
N LEU A 9 -14.93 -7.41 -16.26
CA LEU A 9 -15.12 -8.82 -15.90
C LEU A 9 -15.37 -9.02 -14.39
N ASN A 10 -15.37 -7.95 -13.59
CA ASN A 10 -15.45 -8.02 -12.13
C ASN A 10 -14.36 -8.92 -11.51
N LEU A 11 -13.17 -8.91 -12.12
CA LEU A 11 -12.00 -9.65 -11.66
C LEU A 11 -10.94 -8.66 -11.18
N PRO A 12 -11.05 -8.15 -9.93
CA PRO A 12 -10.08 -7.21 -9.40
C PRO A 12 -8.70 -7.83 -9.22
N GLY A 13 -7.70 -7.19 -9.81
CA GLY A 13 -6.29 -7.59 -9.65
C GLY A 13 -5.64 -7.03 -8.39
N THR A 14 -6.16 -5.92 -7.85
CA THR A 14 -5.72 -5.35 -6.57
C THR A 14 -6.94 -4.86 -5.77
N PRO A 15 -6.82 -4.71 -4.44
CA PRO A 15 -7.88 -4.13 -3.62
C PRO A 15 -8.28 -2.71 -4.06
N SER A 16 -7.34 -1.90 -4.55
CA SER A 16 -7.63 -0.56 -5.06
C SER A 16 -8.51 -0.60 -6.33
N THR A 17 -8.26 -1.52 -7.26
CA THR A 17 -9.07 -1.64 -8.49
C THR A 17 -10.45 -2.25 -8.22
N ALA A 18 -10.62 -3.01 -7.13
CA ALA A 18 -11.92 -3.48 -6.66
C ALA A 18 -12.85 -2.33 -6.29
N ILE A 19 -12.30 -1.25 -5.70
CA ILE A 19 -13.07 -0.06 -5.33
C ILE A 19 -13.56 0.67 -6.59
N THR A 20 -12.69 0.84 -7.59
CA THR A 20 -13.08 1.39 -8.91
C THR A 20 -14.15 0.53 -9.58
N ALA A 21 -14.10 -0.79 -9.42
CA ALA A 21 -15.07 -1.71 -10.01
C ALA A 21 -16.48 -1.65 -9.39
N LEU A 22 -16.62 -1.12 -8.16
CA LEU A 22 -17.92 -0.98 -7.49
C LEU A 22 -18.94 -0.23 -8.35
N ASP A 23 -18.50 0.80 -9.07
CA ASP A 23 -19.33 1.53 -10.05
C ASP A 23 -18.90 1.24 -11.50
N GLY A 24 -17.64 0.91 -11.75
CA GLY A 24 -17.17 0.58 -13.09
C GLY A 24 -17.84 -0.64 -13.71
N TYR A 25 -18.00 -1.73 -12.94
CA TYR A 25 -18.62 -2.95 -13.44
C TYR A 25 -20.12 -2.79 -13.71
N PRO A 26 -20.94 -2.18 -12.82
CA PRO A 26 -22.32 -1.85 -13.16
C PRO A 26 -22.48 -0.93 -14.39
N MET A 27 -21.54 0.00 -14.64
CA MET A 27 -21.54 0.78 -15.88
C MET A 27 -21.33 -0.11 -17.11
N ALA A 28 -20.39 -1.05 -17.05
CA ALA A 28 -20.14 -2.00 -18.13
C ALA A 28 -21.38 -2.88 -18.39
N GLN A 29 -22.02 -3.41 -17.33
CA GLN A 29 -23.26 -4.20 -17.45
C GLN A 29 -24.43 -3.43 -18.09
N LYS A 30 -24.45 -2.10 -17.95
CA LYS A 30 -25.46 -1.22 -18.57
C LYS A 30 -25.12 -0.82 -20.02
N GLY A 31 -24.17 -1.51 -20.66
CA GLY A 31 -23.70 -1.20 -22.02
C GLY A 31 -22.86 0.09 -22.11
N ARG A 32 -22.42 0.64 -20.98
CA ARG A 32 -21.57 1.85 -20.90
C ARG A 32 -20.10 1.52 -20.62
N ALA A 33 -19.64 0.37 -21.07
CA ALA A 33 -18.27 -0.10 -20.85
C ALA A 33 -17.22 0.86 -21.42
N GLY A 34 -17.44 1.41 -22.63
CA GLY A 34 -16.56 2.41 -23.22
C GLY A 34 -16.41 3.66 -22.35
N LEU A 35 -17.54 4.21 -21.89
CA LEU A 35 -17.52 5.36 -20.99
C LEU A 35 -16.78 5.08 -19.67
N ALA A 36 -17.01 3.92 -19.05
CA ALA A 36 -16.33 3.53 -17.81
C ALA A 36 -14.80 3.43 -18.01
N LEU A 37 -14.36 2.84 -19.12
CA LEU A 37 -12.94 2.73 -19.46
C LEU A 37 -12.31 4.08 -19.77
N PHE A 38 -13.03 4.97 -20.46
CA PHE A 38 -12.58 6.34 -20.70
C PHE A 38 -12.42 7.09 -19.37
N ILE A 39 -13.43 7.06 -18.50
CA ILE A 39 -13.38 7.73 -17.18
C ILE A 39 -12.19 7.21 -16.38
N ASN A 40 -11.97 5.89 -16.37
CA ASN A 40 -10.85 5.27 -15.70
C ASN A 40 -9.50 5.80 -16.22
N ALA A 41 -9.30 5.77 -17.55
CA ALA A 41 -8.05 6.24 -18.16
C ALA A 41 -7.82 7.74 -17.94
N PHE A 42 -8.87 8.55 -18.09
CA PHE A 42 -8.80 10.00 -17.92
C PHE A 42 -8.56 10.40 -16.46
N ALA A 43 -9.27 9.79 -15.52
CA ALA A 43 -9.09 10.05 -14.09
C ALA A 43 -7.69 9.62 -13.60
N SER A 44 -7.19 8.46 -14.06
CA SER A 44 -5.82 8.01 -13.80
C SER A 44 -4.80 9.03 -14.33
N PHE A 45 -4.94 9.47 -15.58
CA PHE A 45 -4.05 10.46 -16.19
C PHE A 45 -4.05 11.80 -15.43
N CYS A 46 -5.22 12.32 -15.09
CA CYS A 46 -5.34 13.57 -14.34
C CYS A 46 -4.80 13.45 -12.91
N GLY A 47 -5.12 12.36 -12.21
CA GLY A 47 -4.61 12.08 -10.87
C GLY A 47 -3.08 12.04 -10.85
N SER A 48 -2.47 11.27 -11.76
CA SER A 48 -1.02 11.22 -11.96
C SER A 48 -0.45 12.61 -12.27
N SER A 49 -1.04 13.35 -13.22
CA SER A 49 -0.53 14.68 -13.61
C SER A 49 -0.51 15.67 -12.44
N ILE A 50 -1.59 15.72 -11.64
CA ILE A 50 -1.67 16.56 -10.44
C ILE A 50 -0.59 16.15 -9.45
N SER A 51 -0.44 14.85 -9.20
CA SER A 51 0.55 14.35 -8.26
C SER A 51 2.01 14.52 -8.71
N ILE A 52 2.30 14.52 -10.02
CA ILE A 52 3.64 14.86 -10.54
C ILE A 52 3.95 16.33 -10.26
N LEU A 53 2.97 17.23 -10.43
CA LEU A 53 3.15 18.65 -10.07
C LEU A 53 3.39 18.83 -8.57
N LEU A 54 2.63 18.10 -7.74
CA LEU A 54 2.86 18.09 -6.29
C LEU A 54 4.24 17.54 -5.95
N LEU A 55 4.69 16.46 -6.61
CA LEU A 55 6.03 15.90 -6.43
C LEU A 55 7.11 16.93 -6.76
N MET A 56 6.99 17.60 -7.90
CA MET A 56 7.93 18.61 -8.37
C MET A 56 8.07 19.77 -7.38
N PHE A 57 6.98 20.18 -6.74
CA PHE A 57 6.98 21.29 -5.79
C PHE A 57 7.39 20.85 -4.37
N PHE A 58 6.78 19.78 -3.85
CA PHE A 58 6.95 19.38 -2.45
C PHE A 58 8.21 18.55 -2.20
N ALA A 59 8.72 17.75 -3.15
CA ALA A 59 9.93 16.97 -2.89
C ALA A 59 11.16 17.84 -2.60
N PRO A 60 11.47 18.90 -3.39
CA PRO A 60 12.56 19.81 -3.06
C PRO A 60 12.34 20.55 -1.73
N PHE A 61 11.09 20.93 -1.44
CA PHE A 61 10.73 21.61 -0.20
C PHE A 61 10.95 20.72 1.04
N ILE A 62 10.49 19.48 0.99
CA ILE A 62 10.68 18.49 2.07
C ILE A 62 12.16 18.16 2.24
N ALA A 63 12.91 17.98 1.14
CA ALA A 63 14.35 17.75 1.20
C ALA A 63 15.08 18.92 1.89
N ALA A 64 14.73 20.18 1.57
CA ALA A 64 15.34 21.35 2.20
C ALA A 64 15.07 21.44 3.71
N ILE A 65 13.89 21.04 4.17
CA ILE A 65 13.56 20.94 5.60
C ILE A 65 14.37 19.81 6.25
N ALA A 66 14.39 18.65 5.61
CA ALA A 66 15.00 17.45 6.15
C ALA A 66 16.54 17.48 6.17
N LEU A 67 17.17 18.34 5.37
CA LEU A 67 18.61 18.66 5.51
C LEU A 67 18.96 19.27 6.87
N LYS A 68 17.97 19.80 7.61
CA LYS A 68 18.17 20.34 8.97
C LYS A 68 17.98 19.29 10.06
N PHE A 69 17.52 18.09 9.72
CA PHE A 69 17.25 17.03 10.68
C PHE A 69 18.52 16.29 11.07
N HIS A 70 18.59 15.89 12.34
CA HIS A 70 19.65 15.06 12.87
C HIS A 70 19.14 13.60 13.00
N SER A 71 20.02 12.69 13.41
CA SER A 71 19.66 11.27 13.59
C SER A 71 18.45 11.07 14.51
N THR A 72 18.24 11.98 15.47
CA THR A 72 17.13 11.92 16.43
C THR A 72 15.79 12.12 15.74
N GLU A 73 15.67 13.14 14.87
CA GLU A 73 14.45 13.38 14.09
C GLU A 73 14.24 12.28 13.05
N TYR A 74 15.29 11.80 12.35
CA TYR A 74 15.16 10.69 11.40
C TYR A 74 14.63 9.42 12.07
N PHE A 75 15.17 9.04 13.22
CA PHE A 75 14.66 7.92 14.00
C PHE A 75 13.17 8.09 14.30
N ALA A 76 12.76 9.27 14.79
CA ALA A 76 11.37 9.53 15.15
C ALA A 76 10.42 9.51 13.93
N ILE A 77 10.83 10.06 12.78
CA ILE A 77 10.01 10.02 11.55
C ILE A 77 9.91 8.59 11.00
N MET A 78 11.01 7.84 10.95
CA MET A 78 10.98 6.45 10.48
C MET A 78 10.13 5.58 11.38
N LEU A 79 10.21 5.77 12.71
CA LEU A 79 9.37 5.07 13.67
C LEU A 79 7.89 5.42 13.50
N LEU A 80 7.57 6.72 13.36
CA LEU A 80 6.21 7.16 13.05
C LEU A 80 5.71 6.55 11.74
N GLY A 81 6.55 6.52 10.70
CA GLY A 81 6.23 5.95 9.40
C GLY A 81 5.93 4.46 9.47
N LEU A 82 6.76 3.68 10.17
CA LEU A 82 6.54 2.24 10.39
C LEU A 82 5.25 1.96 11.16
N VAL A 83 4.99 2.71 12.22
CA VAL A 83 3.80 2.56 13.05
C VAL A 83 2.54 3.00 12.29
N SER A 84 2.60 4.11 11.57
CA SER A 84 1.50 4.61 10.75
C SER A 84 1.17 3.62 9.63
N ALA A 85 2.19 3.09 8.97
CA ALA A 85 2.02 2.04 7.97
C ALA A 85 1.36 0.78 8.53
N ALA A 86 1.83 0.30 9.69
CA ALA A 86 1.25 -0.88 10.33
C ALA A 86 -0.24 -0.65 10.66
N THR A 87 -0.58 0.52 11.16
CA THR A 87 -1.95 0.83 11.60
C THR A 87 -2.89 1.14 10.44
N LEU A 88 -2.40 1.67 9.32
CA LEU A 88 -3.20 2.01 8.13
C LEU A 88 -3.27 0.89 7.09
N SER A 89 -2.41 -0.15 7.15
CA SER A 89 -2.28 -1.23 6.14
C SER A 89 -3.55 -2.10 5.89
N GLY A 90 -4.71 -1.79 6.48
CA GLY A 90 -5.92 -2.60 6.35
C GLY A 90 -5.84 -3.91 7.15
N GLY A 91 -6.95 -4.32 7.75
CA GLY A 91 -7.00 -5.48 8.64
C GLY A 91 -6.73 -5.14 10.11
N ALA A 92 -6.24 -6.11 10.88
CA ALA A 92 -6.02 -5.96 12.32
C ALA A 92 -4.68 -5.25 12.61
N PRO A 93 -4.67 -4.06 13.26
CA PRO A 93 -3.45 -3.28 13.50
C PRO A 93 -2.34 -4.07 14.22
N VAL A 94 -2.72 -4.94 15.17
CA VAL A 94 -1.78 -5.78 15.92
C VAL A 94 -1.05 -6.77 15.00
N LYS A 95 -1.76 -7.38 14.05
CA LYS A 95 -1.14 -8.31 13.09
C LYS A 95 -0.12 -7.58 12.23
N SER A 96 -0.45 -6.38 11.75
CA SER A 96 0.46 -5.55 10.97
C SER A 96 1.69 -5.12 11.76
N LEU A 97 1.54 -4.78 13.05
CA LEU A 97 2.68 -4.43 13.90
C LEU A 97 3.63 -5.61 14.12
N ILE A 98 3.08 -6.82 14.30
CA ILE A 98 3.89 -8.05 14.37
C ILE A 98 4.65 -8.25 13.05
N MET A 99 4.03 -8.01 11.91
CA MET A 99 4.68 -8.09 10.60
C MET A 99 5.78 -7.05 10.42
N VAL A 100 5.58 -5.82 10.90
CA VAL A 100 6.64 -4.80 10.94
C VAL A 100 7.82 -5.30 11.78
N LEU A 101 7.57 -5.74 13.01
CA LEU A 101 8.64 -6.24 13.90
C LEU A 101 9.37 -7.44 13.29
N PHE A 102 8.63 -8.35 12.65
CA PHE A 102 9.20 -9.47 11.91
C PHE A 102 10.09 -8.98 10.76
N GLY A 103 9.64 -7.99 10.00
CA GLY A 103 10.44 -7.31 8.99
C GLY A 103 11.72 -6.69 9.56
N LEU A 104 11.64 -5.97 10.67
CA LEU A 104 12.79 -5.37 11.35
C LEU A 104 13.84 -6.44 11.71
N LEU A 105 13.40 -7.57 12.26
CA LEU A 105 14.28 -8.69 12.62
C LEU A 105 14.99 -9.28 11.39
N LEU A 106 14.28 -9.37 10.26
CA LEU A 106 14.86 -9.83 9.00
C LEU A 106 15.87 -8.83 8.41
N GLY A 107 15.63 -7.53 8.58
CA GLY A 107 16.50 -6.48 8.05
C GLY A 107 17.85 -6.40 8.76
N VAL A 108 17.93 -6.83 10.03
CA VAL A 108 19.17 -6.83 10.84
C VAL A 108 19.96 -8.14 10.76
N VAL A 109 19.53 -9.08 9.90
CA VAL A 109 20.28 -10.31 9.61
C VAL A 109 21.56 -9.94 8.87
N GLY A 110 22.70 -10.47 9.31
CA GLY A 110 24.01 -10.25 8.69
C GLY A 110 25.04 -9.68 9.65
N LEU A 111 26.14 -9.19 9.08
CA LEU A 111 27.19 -8.52 9.83
C LEU A 111 26.76 -7.10 10.21
N ASP A 112 26.85 -6.78 11.50
CA ASP A 112 26.60 -5.43 11.97
C ASP A 112 27.73 -4.48 11.56
N SER A 113 27.41 -3.47 10.75
CA SER A 113 28.39 -2.47 10.27
C SER A 113 29.13 -1.73 11.38
N ASN A 114 28.55 -1.62 12.57
CA ASN A 114 29.14 -0.89 13.70
C ASN A 114 30.11 -1.74 14.54
N SER A 115 29.79 -3.02 14.78
CA SER A 115 30.57 -3.90 15.67
C SER A 115 31.27 -5.06 14.96
N GLY A 116 30.95 -5.33 13.69
CA GLY A 116 31.43 -6.49 12.94
C GLY A 116 30.86 -7.83 13.44
N THR A 117 29.89 -7.81 14.36
CA THR A 117 29.29 -9.03 14.91
C THR A 117 28.27 -9.62 13.94
N ALA A 118 28.33 -10.95 13.72
CA ALA A 118 27.34 -11.67 12.94
C ALA A 118 26.04 -11.83 13.73
N ARG A 119 24.92 -11.39 13.16
CA ARG A 119 23.59 -11.45 13.78
C ARG A 119 22.66 -12.30 12.93
N PHE A 120 21.99 -13.27 13.57
CA PHE A 120 20.98 -14.12 12.93
C PHE A 120 21.43 -14.88 11.67
N THR A 121 22.75 -15.08 11.49
CA THR A 121 23.30 -15.82 10.32
C THR A 121 23.13 -17.33 10.44
N LEU A 122 22.78 -17.85 11.62
CA LEU A 122 22.54 -19.28 11.90
C LEU A 122 23.68 -20.21 11.46
N GLY A 123 24.89 -19.69 11.28
CA GLY A 123 26.06 -20.42 10.79
C GLY A 123 26.20 -20.50 9.26
N PHE A 124 25.27 -19.93 8.49
CA PHE A 124 25.38 -19.84 7.03
C PHE A 124 26.21 -18.62 6.63
N LEU A 125 27.25 -18.83 5.83
CA LEU A 125 28.14 -17.76 5.39
C LEU A 125 27.41 -16.80 4.44
N GLU A 126 26.49 -17.34 3.63
CA GLU A 126 25.67 -16.61 2.66
C GLU A 126 24.75 -15.58 3.33
N LEU A 127 24.44 -15.75 4.63
CA LEU A 127 23.67 -14.78 5.41
C LEU A 127 24.53 -13.67 6.01
N SER A 128 25.86 -13.70 5.87
CA SER A 128 26.76 -12.67 6.41
C SER A 128 26.55 -11.31 5.76
N ASP A 129 26.24 -11.31 4.46
CA ASP A 129 25.89 -10.10 3.70
C ASP A 129 24.44 -9.65 3.95
N GLY A 130 23.70 -10.40 4.79
CA GLY A 130 22.29 -10.21 5.06
C GLY A 130 21.38 -10.81 4.00
N LEU A 131 20.08 -10.62 4.19
CA LEU A 131 19.08 -11.00 3.18
C LEU A 131 18.98 -9.88 2.14
N SER A 132 18.94 -10.24 0.85
CA SER A 132 18.67 -9.25 -0.18
C SER A 132 17.17 -8.91 -0.25
N LEU A 133 16.86 -7.63 -0.45
CA LEU A 133 15.47 -7.15 -0.55
C LEU A 133 14.70 -7.80 -1.70
N ILE A 134 15.36 -7.96 -2.85
CA ILE A 134 14.70 -8.45 -4.06
C ILE A 134 14.21 -9.89 -3.88
N PRO A 135 15.05 -10.85 -3.44
CA PRO A 135 14.61 -12.21 -3.19
C PRO A 135 13.44 -12.31 -2.19
N VAL A 136 13.51 -11.55 -1.09
CA VAL A 136 12.46 -11.50 -0.06
C VAL A 136 11.15 -10.96 -0.64
N ALA A 137 11.21 -9.85 -1.39
CA ALA A 137 10.04 -9.24 -2.00
C ALA A 137 9.41 -10.11 -3.09
N MET A 138 10.23 -10.67 -3.98
CA MET A 138 9.78 -11.59 -5.03
C MET A 138 9.16 -12.85 -4.45
N GLY A 139 9.67 -13.35 -3.32
CA GLY A 139 9.05 -14.45 -2.58
C GLY A 139 7.69 -14.06 -2.04
N LEU A 140 7.66 -13.06 -1.13
CA LEU A 140 6.46 -12.65 -0.40
C LEU A 140 5.29 -12.18 -1.28
N PHE A 141 5.57 -11.60 -2.47
CA PHE A 141 4.53 -11.07 -3.36
C PHE A 141 4.40 -11.83 -4.68
N GLY A 142 5.49 -12.33 -5.25
CA GLY A 142 5.45 -13.03 -6.53
C GLY A 142 5.06 -14.50 -6.35
N VAL A 143 5.91 -15.26 -5.64
CA VAL A 143 5.71 -16.70 -5.45
C VAL A 143 4.47 -16.97 -4.59
N ALA A 144 4.27 -16.21 -3.52
CA ALA A 144 3.08 -16.36 -2.66
C ALA A 144 1.76 -16.17 -3.44
N GLU A 145 1.70 -15.16 -4.31
CA GLU A 145 0.53 -14.91 -5.17
C GLU A 145 0.30 -16.04 -6.17
N VAL A 146 1.36 -16.60 -6.75
CA VAL A 146 1.25 -17.78 -7.61
C VAL A 146 0.65 -18.97 -6.84
N LEU A 147 1.14 -19.26 -5.63
CA LEU A 147 0.62 -20.35 -4.81
C LEU A 147 -0.86 -20.15 -4.44
N MET A 148 -1.24 -18.91 -4.08
CA MET A 148 -2.64 -18.55 -3.81
C MET A 148 -3.53 -18.75 -5.05
N LYS A 149 -3.05 -18.34 -6.24
CA LYS A 149 -3.78 -18.53 -7.50
C LYS A 149 -3.91 -19.99 -7.90
N MET A 150 -2.89 -20.81 -7.66
CA MET A 150 -2.97 -22.26 -7.89
C MET A 150 -4.05 -22.91 -7.02
N GLU A 151 -4.18 -22.50 -5.76
CA GLU A 151 -5.24 -22.99 -4.88
C GLU A 151 -6.63 -22.53 -5.36
N ALA A 152 -6.77 -21.26 -5.75
CA ALA A 152 -8.03 -20.71 -6.23
C ALA A 152 -8.48 -21.32 -7.57
N ALA A 153 -7.56 -21.55 -8.50
CA ALA A 153 -7.83 -22.19 -9.79
C ALA A 153 -8.33 -23.64 -9.61
N ARG A 154 -7.88 -24.33 -8.56
CA ARG A 154 -8.36 -25.68 -8.22
C ARG A 154 -9.80 -25.70 -7.69
N LYS A 155 -10.34 -24.55 -7.26
CA LYS A 155 -11.69 -24.40 -6.71
C LYS A 155 -12.70 -23.81 -7.71
N SER A 156 -12.27 -23.44 -8.91
CA SER A 156 -13.11 -22.69 -9.86
C SER A 156 -13.02 -23.22 -11.29
N ASP A 157 -14.08 -23.90 -11.77
CA ASP A 157 -14.38 -24.13 -13.19
C ASP A 157 -14.99 -22.86 -13.82
N ALA A 158 -14.28 -21.73 -13.73
CA ALA A 158 -14.77 -20.49 -14.32
C ALA A 158 -14.56 -20.49 -15.84
N SER A 159 -15.66 -20.70 -16.57
CA SER A 159 -15.74 -20.53 -18.02
C SER A 159 -15.23 -19.14 -18.43
N PRO A 160 -14.48 -19.00 -19.55
CA PRO A 160 -14.02 -17.69 -20.00
C PRO A 160 -15.22 -16.79 -20.29
N ALA A 161 -15.37 -15.74 -19.47
CA ALA A 161 -16.43 -14.76 -19.63
C ALA A 161 -16.33 -14.11 -21.02
N LYS A 162 -17.46 -14.03 -21.73
CA LYS A 162 -17.56 -13.36 -23.03
C LYS A 162 -17.29 -11.87 -22.85
N VAL A 163 -16.17 -11.41 -23.38
CA VAL A 163 -15.84 -9.99 -23.44
C VAL A 163 -16.66 -9.34 -24.54
N GLU A 164 -17.56 -8.42 -24.18
CA GLU A 164 -18.21 -7.56 -25.18
C GLU A 164 -17.14 -6.73 -25.90
N ARG A 165 -17.21 -6.70 -27.24
CA ARG A 165 -16.30 -5.90 -28.06
C ARG A 165 -16.63 -4.42 -27.85
N VAL A 166 -15.89 -3.75 -26.99
CA VAL A 166 -15.94 -2.28 -26.84
C VAL A 166 -15.44 -1.65 -28.15
N ARG A 167 -16.24 -0.80 -28.79
CA ARG A 167 -15.80 -0.07 -29.99
C ARG A 167 -15.14 1.24 -29.57
N LEU A 168 -14.11 1.69 -30.30
CA LEU A 168 -13.45 2.97 -30.01
C LEU A 168 -14.41 4.18 -30.05
N ALA A 169 -15.50 4.08 -30.81
CA ALA A 169 -16.54 5.12 -30.87
C ALA A 169 -17.29 5.29 -29.54
N ASP A 170 -17.37 4.26 -28.71
CA ASP A 170 -18.07 4.28 -27.41
C ASP A 170 -17.22 4.93 -26.30
N LEU A 171 -15.99 5.32 -26.62
CA LEU A 171 -15.03 5.95 -25.70
C LEU A 171 -15.12 7.48 -25.69
N ILE A 172 -15.85 8.10 -26.62
CA ILE A 172 -15.93 9.57 -26.71
C ILE A 172 -17.10 10.04 -25.84
N PRO A 173 -16.85 10.59 -24.63
CA PRO A 173 -17.92 11.09 -23.79
C PRO A 173 -18.51 12.38 -24.37
N GLU A 174 -19.75 12.64 -24.02
CA GLU A 174 -20.36 13.94 -24.21
C GLU A 174 -19.61 14.99 -23.36
N ARG A 175 -19.35 16.18 -23.92
CA ARG A 175 -18.59 17.26 -23.22
C ARG A 175 -19.21 17.66 -21.87
N SER A 176 -20.52 17.43 -21.72
CA SER A 176 -21.29 17.61 -20.48
C SER A 176 -20.78 16.72 -19.34
N ILE A 177 -20.41 15.47 -19.64
CA ILE A 177 -19.90 14.48 -18.69
C ILE A 177 -18.50 14.90 -18.23
N LEU A 178 -17.64 15.32 -19.15
CA LEU A 178 -16.27 15.74 -18.83
C LEU A 178 -16.22 16.83 -17.76
N ARG A 179 -17.10 17.85 -17.85
CA ARG A 179 -17.17 18.92 -16.84
C ARG A 179 -17.59 18.41 -15.46
N LYS A 180 -18.50 17.43 -15.41
CA LYS A 180 -18.95 16.82 -14.15
C LYS A 180 -17.87 15.97 -13.49
N LEU A 181 -16.91 15.45 -14.25
CA LEU A 181 -15.81 14.63 -13.73
C LEU A 181 -14.69 15.44 -13.08
N VAL A 182 -14.55 16.73 -13.39
CA VAL A 182 -13.45 17.58 -12.88
C VAL A 182 -13.47 17.62 -11.35
N ALA A 183 -14.63 17.86 -10.73
CA ALA A 183 -14.72 17.98 -9.27
C ALA A 183 -14.45 16.65 -8.53
N PRO A 184 -15.01 15.48 -8.93
CA PRO A 184 -14.62 14.18 -8.40
C PRO A 184 -13.13 13.85 -8.60
N ILE A 185 -12.55 14.16 -9.76
CA ILE A 185 -11.12 13.91 -10.02
C ILE A 185 -10.24 14.76 -9.11
N LEU A 186 -10.53 16.05 -8.97
CA LEU A 186 -9.74 16.93 -8.09
C LEU A 186 -9.83 16.51 -6.62
N ARG A 187 -11.03 16.15 -6.14
CA ARG A 187 -11.24 15.64 -4.77
C ARG A 187 -10.55 14.28 -4.57
N GLY A 188 -10.66 13.38 -5.53
CA GLY A 188 -9.99 12.09 -5.51
C GLY A 188 -8.47 12.25 -5.49
N ALA A 189 -7.93 13.07 -6.40
CA ALA A 189 -6.50 13.35 -6.48
C ALA A 189 -5.96 14.04 -5.22
N SER A 190 -6.72 14.93 -4.58
CA SER A 190 -6.28 15.57 -3.32
C SER A 190 -6.28 14.59 -2.16
N VAL A 191 -7.32 13.76 -2.01
CA VAL A 191 -7.34 12.67 -1.01
C VAL A 191 -6.18 11.71 -1.26
N GLY A 192 -5.99 11.28 -2.51
CA GLY A 192 -4.88 10.40 -2.90
C GLY A 192 -3.52 11.02 -2.62
N ALA A 193 -3.34 12.31 -2.94
CA ALA A 193 -2.09 13.01 -2.70
C ALA A 193 -1.71 13.04 -1.21
N VAL A 194 -2.67 13.38 -0.35
CA VAL A 194 -2.47 13.43 1.11
C VAL A 194 -2.19 12.03 1.66
N ILE A 195 -3.00 11.04 1.28
CA ILE A 195 -2.84 9.67 1.78
C ILE A 195 -1.56 9.03 1.27
N GLY A 196 -1.18 9.26 0.01
CA GLY A 196 0.08 8.74 -0.56
C GLY A 196 1.33 9.37 0.05
N ALA A 197 1.25 10.62 0.52
CA ALA A 197 2.34 11.25 1.26
C ALA A 197 2.52 10.65 2.68
N LEU A 198 1.52 9.94 3.20
CA LEU A 198 1.61 9.26 4.50
C LEU A 198 2.25 7.87 4.32
N PRO A 199 3.34 7.57 5.06
CA PRO A 199 4.00 6.27 4.97
C PRO A 199 3.07 5.10 5.31
N GLY A 200 3.00 4.15 4.37
CA GLY A 200 2.31 2.86 4.42
C GLY A 200 0.79 2.89 4.43
N ALA A 201 0.16 4.02 4.08
CA ALA A 201 -1.27 4.02 3.79
C ALA A 201 -1.57 3.39 2.42
N GLY A 202 -0.71 3.68 1.43
CA GLY A 202 -0.78 3.11 0.09
C GLY A 202 -2.05 3.47 -0.73
N PRO A 203 -2.11 3.01 -1.98
CA PRO A 203 -3.18 3.38 -2.90
C PRO A 203 -4.56 2.83 -2.54
N THR A 204 -4.62 1.68 -1.85
CA THR A 204 -5.90 1.05 -1.47
C THR A 204 -6.69 1.91 -0.49
N VAL A 205 -6.03 2.41 0.56
CA VAL A 205 -6.66 3.29 1.55
C VAL A 205 -7.06 4.61 0.89
N ALA A 206 -6.22 5.16 0.02
CA ALA A 206 -6.51 6.35 -0.76
C ALA A 206 -7.79 6.21 -1.60
N SER A 207 -7.91 5.13 -2.38
CA SER A 207 -9.10 4.86 -3.19
C SER A 207 -10.36 4.69 -2.34
N LEU A 208 -10.27 3.99 -1.20
CA LEU A 208 -11.42 3.74 -0.33
C LEU A 208 -11.90 5.03 0.33
N MET A 209 -10.96 5.85 0.81
CA MET A 209 -11.25 7.14 1.41
C MET A 209 -11.83 8.10 0.37
N ALA A 210 -11.29 8.14 -0.85
CA ALA A 210 -11.82 8.96 -1.92
C ALA A 210 -13.24 8.56 -2.32
N TYR A 211 -13.51 7.26 -2.43
CA TYR A 211 -14.87 6.75 -2.68
C TYR A 211 -15.84 7.14 -1.57
N SER A 212 -15.43 6.97 -0.30
CA SER A 212 -16.24 7.30 0.87
C SER A 212 -16.49 8.81 1.01
N PHE A 213 -15.48 9.62 0.70
CA PHE A 213 -15.55 11.08 0.72
C PHE A 213 -16.47 11.60 -0.40
N GLU A 214 -16.35 11.02 -1.59
CA GLU A 214 -17.21 11.36 -2.73
C GLU A 214 -18.68 11.03 -2.43
N LYS A 215 -18.94 9.84 -1.86
CA LYS A 215 -20.28 9.42 -1.43
C LYS A 215 -20.90 10.33 -0.38
N GLN A 216 -20.11 10.86 0.56
CA GLN A 216 -20.62 11.79 1.59
C GLN A 216 -20.85 13.20 1.06
N THR A 217 -20.01 13.64 0.12
CA THR A 217 -20.10 15.00 -0.44
C THR A 217 -21.25 15.11 -1.43
N ASN A 218 -21.52 14.04 -2.18
CA ASN A 218 -22.59 14.02 -3.16
C ASN A 218 -23.95 13.79 -2.47
N LYS A 219 -24.59 14.89 -2.06
CA LYS A 219 -25.93 14.90 -1.43
C LYS A 219 -27.07 14.66 -2.43
N ALA A 220 -26.79 14.62 -3.73
CA ALA A 220 -27.78 14.64 -4.79
C ALA A 220 -28.15 13.23 -5.29
N GLY A 221 -28.73 12.37 -4.45
CA GLY A 221 -29.48 11.17 -4.91
C GLY A 221 -28.76 10.11 -5.78
N ASP A 222 -27.48 10.29 -6.11
CA ASP A 222 -26.73 9.40 -6.98
C ASP A 222 -26.49 8.06 -6.28
N LYS A 223 -26.95 6.99 -6.91
CA LYS A 223 -26.86 5.64 -6.37
C LYS A 223 -25.45 5.09 -6.63
N PHE A 224 -24.49 5.48 -5.80
CA PHE A 224 -23.16 4.84 -5.73
C PHE A 224 -23.30 3.32 -5.61
N GLY A 225 -22.49 2.57 -6.34
CA GLY A 225 -22.59 1.11 -6.50
C GLY A 225 -23.58 0.67 -7.58
N THR A 226 -24.20 1.60 -8.31
CA THR A 226 -25.06 1.29 -9.46
C THR A 226 -24.50 1.77 -10.79
N GLY A 227 -23.27 2.28 -10.81
CA GLY A 227 -22.61 2.73 -12.03
C GLY A 227 -22.58 4.24 -12.20
N GLU A 228 -22.28 4.95 -11.10
CA GLU A 228 -22.10 6.39 -11.10
C GLU A 228 -20.69 6.78 -11.58
N PRO A 229 -20.54 7.62 -12.63
CA PRO A 229 -19.26 8.12 -13.11
C PRO A 229 -18.32 8.65 -12.03
N ALA A 230 -18.84 9.39 -11.05
CA ALA A 230 -18.04 9.91 -9.93
C ALA A 230 -17.44 8.78 -9.06
N GLY A 231 -18.16 7.66 -8.94
CA GLY A 231 -17.73 6.46 -8.21
C GLY A 231 -16.59 5.69 -8.88
N VAL A 232 -16.25 5.99 -10.15
CA VAL A 232 -15.04 5.49 -10.82
C VAL A 232 -13.95 6.56 -10.81
N ALA A 233 -14.30 7.80 -11.11
CA ALA A 233 -13.33 8.87 -11.29
C ALA A 233 -12.57 9.22 -10.00
N ALA A 234 -13.26 9.35 -8.87
CA ALA A 234 -12.64 9.70 -7.60
C ALA A 234 -11.66 8.64 -7.07
N PRO A 235 -12.03 7.35 -6.93
CA PRO A 235 -11.10 6.34 -6.42
C PRO A 235 -9.93 6.05 -7.38
N GLU A 236 -10.13 6.16 -8.70
CA GLU A 236 -9.06 5.95 -9.67
C GLU A 236 -8.08 7.13 -9.69
N ALA A 237 -8.57 8.38 -9.62
CA ALA A 237 -7.70 9.55 -9.47
C ALA A 237 -6.90 9.47 -8.16
N ALA A 238 -7.52 9.02 -7.06
CA ALA A 238 -6.87 8.84 -5.77
C ALA A 238 -5.80 7.73 -5.80
N ASN A 239 -6.09 6.59 -6.42
CA ASN A 239 -5.16 5.48 -6.59
C ASN A 239 -3.85 5.96 -7.23
N ASN A 240 -3.96 6.64 -8.37
CA ASN A 240 -2.81 7.07 -9.16
C ASN A 240 -2.09 8.25 -8.50
N ALA A 241 -2.84 9.20 -7.92
CA ALA A 241 -2.24 10.29 -7.16
C ALA A 241 -1.43 9.78 -5.96
N ALA A 242 -1.95 8.80 -5.22
CA ALA A 242 -1.27 8.23 -4.06
C ALA A 242 0.04 7.51 -4.42
N VAL A 243 0.05 6.75 -5.53
CA VAL A 243 1.28 6.09 -6.01
C VAL A 243 2.37 7.11 -6.33
N GLN A 244 2.01 8.22 -6.98
CA GLN A 244 3.01 9.22 -7.36
C GLN A 244 3.43 10.11 -6.20
N THR A 245 2.52 10.49 -5.30
CA THR A 245 2.88 11.30 -4.12
C THR A 245 3.65 10.50 -3.07
N ALA A 246 3.57 9.17 -3.08
CA ALA A 246 4.44 8.31 -2.28
C ALA A 246 5.93 8.52 -2.60
N PHE A 247 6.28 9.03 -3.79
CA PHE A 247 7.65 9.42 -4.12
C PHE A 247 8.15 10.64 -3.33
N ILE A 248 7.26 11.51 -2.84
CA ILE A 248 7.65 12.72 -2.10
C ILE A 248 8.45 12.36 -0.83
N PRO A 249 7.91 11.57 0.13
CA PRO A 249 8.69 11.15 1.29
C PRO A 249 9.78 10.14 0.91
N THR A 250 9.57 9.32 -0.12
CA THR A 250 10.55 8.30 -0.53
C THR A 250 11.84 8.93 -1.04
N LEU A 251 11.75 9.86 -1.99
CA LEU A 251 12.91 10.54 -2.55
C LEU A 251 13.41 11.66 -1.65
N GLY A 252 12.50 12.36 -0.98
CA GLY A 252 12.82 13.52 -0.14
C GLY A 252 13.38 13.15 1.23
N LEU A 253 12.88 12.08 1.87
CA LEU A 253 13.27 11.65 3.22
C LEU A 253 13.97 10.29 3.27
N GLY A 254 13.94 9.51 2.17
CA GLY A 254 14.42 8.13 2.19
C GLY A 254 13.46 7.18 2.89
N ILE A 255 12.20 7.59 3.10
CA ILE A 255 11.18 6.82 3.83
C ILE A 255 10.11 6.38 2.84
N PRO A 256 9.95 5.08 2.59
CA PRO A 256 9.05 4.58 1.57
C PRO A 256 7.59 4.85 1.94
N GLY A 257 6.85 5.41 0.98
CA GLY A 257 5.42 5.69 1.12
C GLY A 257 4.55 4.44 1.09
N ASP A 258 5.00 3.37 0.45
CA ASP A 258 4.36 2.06 0.43
C ASP A 258 5.38 0.94 0.17
N VAL A 259 4.90 -0.28 0.01
CA VAL A 259 5.73 -1.47 -0.24
C VAL A 259 6.50 -1.38 -1.55
N VAL A 260 5.87 -0.85 -2.60
CA VAL A 260 6.49 -0.74 -3.92
C VAL A 260 7.63 0.28 -3.85
N MET A 261 7.43 1.37 -3.11
CA MET A 261 8.49 2.33 -2.83
C MET A 261 9.62 1.72 -1.99
N ALA A 262 9.33 0.83 -1.04
CA ALA A 262 10.36 0.14 -0.27
C ALA A 262 11.25 -0.72 -1.18
N VAL A 263 10.65 -1.48 -2.11
CA VAL A 263 11.38 -2.26 -3.13
C VAL A 263 12.21 -1.33 -4.02
N LEU A 264 11.63 -0.21 -4.46
CA LEU A 264 12.35 0.77 -5.27
C LEU A 264 13.55 1.38 -4.53
N LEU A 265 13.41 1.73 -3.24
CA LEU A 265 14.51 2.23 -2.41
C LEU A 265 15.68 1.24 -2.39
N GLY A 266 15.41 -0.04 -2.13
CA GLY A 266 16.49 -1.04 -2.14
C GLY A 266 17.10 -1.21 -3.53
N ALA A 267 16.32 -1.19 -4.60
CA ALA A 267 16.85 -1.23 -5.96
C ALA A 267 17.75 -0.02 -6.27
N MET A 268 17.34 1.19 -5.88
CA MET A 268 18.16 2.39 -6.02
C MET A 268 19.47 2.27 -5.24
N MET A 269 19.41 1.81 -3.98
CA MET A 269 20.58 1.63 -3.12
C MET A 269 21.57 0.60 -3.69
N MET A 270 21.08 -0.49 -4.28
CA MET A 270 21.94 -1.46 -4.97
C MET A 270 22.67 -0.86 -6.18
N HIS A 271 22.05 0.11 -6.86
CA HIS A 271 22.68 0.86 -7.95
C HIS A 271 23.51 2.06 -7.45
N GLY A 272 23.76 2.15 -6.14
CA GLY A 272 24.57 3.22 -5.55
C GLY A 272 23.84 4.56 -5.38
N ILE A 273 22.54 4.59 -5.63
CA ILE A 273 21.71 5.80 -5.46
C ILE A 273 21.05 5.73 -4.10
N VAL A 274 21.38 6.66 -3.21
CA VAL A 274 20.81 6.72 -1.84
C VAL A 274 19.73 7.80 -1.77
N PRO A 275 18.45 7.43 -1.70
CA PRO A 275 17.36 8.40 -1.59
C PRO A 275 17.35 9.09 -0.22
N GLY A 276 16.86 10.32 -0.17
CA GLY A 276 16.86 11.15 1.03
C GLY A 276 17.15 12.62 0.73
N PRO A 277 17.37 13.46 1.75
CA PRO A 277 17.42 14.91 1.53
C PRO A 277 18.58 15.40 0.67
N ARG A 278 19.63 14.57 0.53
CA ARG A 278 20.76 14.85 -0.34
C ARG A 278 20.58 14.36 -1.77
N PHE A 279 19.53 13.58 -2.05
CA PHE A 279 19.31 12.99 -3.38
C PHE A 279 19.16 14.06 -4.46
N ILE A 280 18.28 15.05 -4.27
CA ILE A 280 18.03 16.08 -5.29
C ILE A 280 19.27 16.95 -5.55
N PRO A 281 20.02 17.42 -4.54
CA PRO A 281 21.26 18.17 -4.78
C PRO A 281 22.40 17.34 -5.36
N THR A 282 22.51 16.06 -5.02
CA THR A 282 23.64 15.20 -5.44
C THR A 282 23.39 14.54 -6.80
N GLU A 283 22.14 14.14 -7.07
CA GLU A 283 21.73 13.42 -8.29
C GLU A 283 20.58 14.18 -9.00
N PRO A 284 20.76 15.46 -9.39
CA PRO A 284 19.69 16.26 -9.99
C PRO A 284 19.23 15.69 -11.33
N GLU A 285 20.15 15.14 -12.13
CA GLU A 285 19.82 14.53 -13.42
C GLU A 285 18.91 13.31 -13.26
N VAL A 286 19.17 12.47 -12.26
CA VAL A 286 18.34 11.29 -11.96
C VAL A 286 16.95 11.73 -11.48
N PHE A 287 16.88 12.71 -10.58
CA PHE A 287 15.60 13.20 -10.06
C PHE A 287 14.73 13.83 -11.16
N TRP A 288 15.27 14.78 -11.92
CA TRP A 288 14.52 15.45 -12.99
C TRP A 288 14.24 14.53 -14.17
N GLY A 289 15.17 13.63 -14.49
CA GLY A 289 14.96 12.56 -15.46
C GLY A 289 13.80 11.65 -15.08
N LEU A 290 13.69 11.26 -13.80
CA LEU A 290 12.56 10.49 -13.27
C LEU A 290 11.24 11.27 -13.37
N VAL A 291 11.22 12.55 -12.98
CA VAL A 291 10.02 13.40 -13.04
C VAL A 291 9.52 13.56 -14.49
N ILE A 292 10.42 13.81 -15.44
CA ILE A 292 10.07 13.89 -16.87
C ILE A 292 9.61 12.53 -17.38
N SER A 293 10.25 11.44 -16.95
CA SER A 293 9.84 10.08 -17.30
C SER A 293 8.44 9.74 -16.79
N PHE A 294 7.99 10.29 -15.66
CA PHE A 294 6.60 10.15 -15.23
C PHE A 294 5.63 10.88 -16.15
N TRP A 295 5.96 12.07 -16.64
CA TRP A 295 5.13 12.76 -17.63
C TRP A 295 5.02 11.95 -18.93
N LEU A 296 6.17 11.54 -19.49
CA LEU A 296 6.21 10.74 -20.71
C LEU A 296 5.48 9.41 -20.53
N GLY A 297 5.78 8.69 -19.44
CA GLY A 297 5.14 7.43 -19.09
C GLY A 297 3.63 7.56 -18.91
N ASN A 298 3.15 8.63 -18.26
CA ASN A 298 1.72 8.88 -18.07
C ASN A 298 1.00 9.13 -19.41
N VAL A 299 1.62 9.89 -20.33
CA VAL A 299 1.10 10.09 -21.69
C VAL A 299 1.13 8.78 -22.49
N MET A 300 2.24 8.04 -22.45
CA MET A 300 2.36 6.74 -23.13
C MET A 300 1.34 5.73 -22.60
N LEU A 301 1.10 5.70 -21.28
CA LEU A 301 0.09 4.83 -20.67
C LEU A 301 -1.32 5.16 -21.15
N LEU A 302 -1.66 6.44 -21.34
CA LEU A 302 -2.94 6.84 -21.90
C LEU A 302 -3.06 6.40 -23.37
N MET A 303 -2.00 6.57 -24.16
CA MET A 303 -1.97 6.18 -25.57
C MET A 303 -1.98 4.65 -25.77
N LEU A 304 -1.34 3.88 -24.88
CA LEU A 304 -1.22 2.42 -24.98
C LEU A 304 -2.37 1.66 -24.32
N ASN A 305 -2.94 2.15 -23.20
CA ASN A 305 -3.98 1.40 -22.49
C ASN A 305 -5.23 1.17 -23.36
N LEU A 306 -5.66 2.15 -24.17
CA LEU A 306 -6.88 2.04 -24.98
C LEU A 306 -6.74 1.04 -26.15
N PRO A 307 -5.67 1.05 -26.97
CA PRO A 307 -5.47 0.06 -28.03
C PRO A 307 -5.12 -1.34 -27.52
N MET A 308 -4.34 -1.44 -26.43
CA MET A 308 -3.86 -2.74 -25.93
C MET A 308 -4.89 -3.51 -25.09
N ILE A 309 -6.11 -2.98 -24.86
CA ILE A 309 -7.19 -3.70 -24.14
C ILE A 309 -7.38 -5.11 -24.72
N GLY A 310 -7.41 -5.23 -26.05
CA GLY A 310 -7.59 -6.52 -26.72
C GLY A 310 -6.44 -7.50 -26.45
N VAL A 311 -5.21 -7.01 -26.27
CA VAL A 311 -4.04 -7.83 -25.93
C VAL A 311 -4.11 -8.27 -24.47
N PHE A 312 -4.42 -7.36 -23.55
CA PHE A 312 -4.55 -7.67 -22.12
C PHE A 312 -5.67 -8.69 -21.86
N VAL A 313 -6.80 -8.55 -22.55
CA VAL A 313 -7.90 -9.53 -22.48
C VAL A 313 -7.48 -10.90 -23.01
N ARG A 314 -6.74 -10.96 -24.14
CA ARG A 314 -6.22 -12.24 -24.65
C ARG A 314 -5.21 -12.88 -23.71
N LEU A 315 -4.40 -12.10 -23.01
CA LEU A 315 -3.47 -12.64 -22.02
C LEU A 315 -4.22 -13.35 -20.87
N LEU A 316 -5.39 -12.84 -20.48
CA LEU A 316 -6.27 -13.48 -19.49
C LEU A 316 -6.88 -14.82 -19.98
N SER A 317 -6.84 -15.09 -21.28
CA SER A 317 -7.29 -16.38 -21.85
C SER A 317 -6.22 -17.47 -21.84
N VAL A 318 -4.98 -17.14 -21.45
CA VAL A 318 -3.90 -18.13 -21.32
C VAL A 318 -4.19 -19.02 -20.11
N PRO A 319 -4.15 -20.36 -20.25
CA PRO A 319 -4.37 -21.27 -19.14
C PRO A 319 -3.41 -21.01 -17.97
N ALA A 320 -3.95 -20.96 -16.76
CA ALA A 320 -3.17 -20.77 -15.54
C ALA A 320 -2.08 -21.84 -15.36
N SER A 321 -2.31 -23.06 -15.87
CA SER A 321 -1.34 -24.17 -15.86
C SER A 321 -0.06 -23.87 -16.64
N ILE A 322 -0.09 -22.96 -17.62
CA ILE A 322 1.08 -22.54 -18.41
C ILE A 322 1.63 -21.22 -17.86
N LEU A 323 0.73 -20.28 -17.55
CA LEU A 323 1.12 -18.94 -17.12
C LEU A 323 1.87 -18.94 -15.77
N LEU A 324 1.39 -19.72 -14.79
CA LEU A 324 1.95 -19.71 -13.44
C LEU A 324 3.38 -20.27 -13.36
N PRO A 325 3.72 -21.42 -13.99
CA PRO A 325 5.11 -21.90 -14.04
C PRO A 325 6.07 -20.92 -14.72
N ILE A 326 5.64 -20.26 -15.79
CA ILE A 326 6.45 -19.24 -16.48
C ILE A 326 6.75 -18.06 -15.56
N ILE A 327 5.76 -17.61 -14.78
CA ILE A 327 5.96 -16.53 -13.78
C ILE A 327 7.00 -16.95 -12.73
N VAL A 328 6.89 -18.17 -12.18
CA VAL A 328 7.86 -18.66 -11.18
C VAL A 328 9.26 -18.77 -11.76
N PHE A 329 9.39 -19.23 -13.00
CA PHE A 329 10.68 -19.29 -13.70
C PHE A 329 11.31 -17.90 -13.83
N PHE A 330 10.56 -16.90 -14.28
CA PHE A 330 11.06 -15.53 -14.38
C PHE A 330 11.35 -14.89 -13.01
N ILE A 331 10.60 -15.23 -11.96
CA ILE A 331 10.89 -14.79 -10.59
C ILE A 331 12.24 -15.36 -10.13
N CYS A 332 12.49 -16.66 -10.32
CA CYS A 332 13.74 -17.30 -9.92
C CYS A 332 14.92 -16.74 -10.73
N MET A 333 14.75 -16.57 -12.04
CA MET A 333 15.75 -15.95 -12.92
C MET A 333 16.02 -14.50 -12.52
N GLY A 334 14.98 -13.73 -12.24
CA GLY A 334 15.08 -12.33 -11.80
C GLY A 334 15.86 -12.21 -10.51
N SER A 335 15.52 -13.02 -9.50
CA SER A 335 16.24 -13.08 -8.23
C SER A 335 17.71 -13.44 -8.42
N TYR A 336 18.02 -14.44 -9.25
CA TYR A 336 19.39 -14.85 -9.53
C TYR A 336 20.18 -13.76 -10.27
N SER A 337 19.56 -13.05 -11.21
CA SER A 337 20.25 -12.09 -12.09
C SER A 337 20.85 -10.87 -11.37
N VAL A 338 20.40 -10.58 -10.15
CA VAL A 338 20.83 -9.41 -9.38
C VAL A 338 22.24 -9.60 -8.82
N ALA A 339 22.48 -10.72 -8.14
CA ALA A 339 23.75 -11.00 -7.46
C ALA A 339 24.51 -12.20 -8.05
N ASN A 340 23.96 -12.87 -9.07
CA ASN A 340 24.44 -14.16 -9.59
C ASN A 340 24.63 -15.21 -8.49
N ASN A 341 23.79 -15.16 -7.45
CA ASN A 341 23.87 -16.04 -6.29
C ASN A 341 22.72 -17.06 -6.30
N PRO A 342 22.99 -18.38 -6.33
CA PRO A 342 21.92 -19.39 -6.24
C PRO A 342 21.21 -19.38 -4.89
N PHE A 343 21.85 -18.89 -3.81
CA PHE A 343 21.23 -18.75 -2.49
C PHE A 343 19.95 -17.92 -2.54
N ASP A 344 19.94 -16.86 -3.35
CA ASP A 344 18.79 -15.96 -3.52
C ASP A 344 17.55 -16.69 -4.04
N ILE A 345 17.72 -17.71 -4.89
CA ILE A 345 16.60 -18.52 -5.38
C ILE A 345 15.94 -19.27 -4.21
N TYR A 346 16.73 -19.86 -3.32
CA TYR A 346 16.21 -20.56 -2.14
C TYR A 346 15.52 -19.60 -1.18
N VAL A 347 16.08 -18.40 -0.97
CA VAL A 347 15.44 -17.34 -0.18
C VAL A 347 14.10 -16.95 -0.78
N THR A 348 14.02 -16.71 -2.10
CA THR A 348 12.76 -16.40 -2.79
C THR A 348 11.71 -17.49 -2.63
N LEU A 349 12.09 -18.75 -2.79
CA LEU A 349 11.15 -19.86 -2.63
C LEU A 349 10.68 -20.01 -1.17
N PHE A 350 11.60 -19.89 -0.20
CA PHE A 350 11.29 -19.91 1.22
C PHE A 350 10.29 -18.81 1.60
N PHE A 351 10.59 -17.56 1.23
CA PHE A 351 9.71 -16.42 1.48
C PHE A 351 8.40 -16.50 0.67
N GLY A 352 8.40 -17.20 -0.47
CA GLY A 352 7.19 -17.54 -1.22
C GLY A 352 6.23 -18.42 -0.44
N VAL A 353 6.75 -19.51 0.12
CA VAL A 353 5.98 -20.42 0.97
C VAL A 353 5.53 -19.71 2.25
N LEU A 354 6.42 -18.96 2.90
CA LEU A 354 6.09 -18.18 4.09
C LEU A 354 4.99 -17.15 3.80
N GLY A 355 5.11 -16.40 2.71
CA GLY A 355 4.13 -15.41 2.27
C GLY A 355 2.75 -16.03 2.03
N TYR A 356 2.70 -17.21 1.41
CA TYR A 356 1.45 -17.96 1.24
C TYR A 356 0.76 -18.26 2.58
N PHE A 357 1.52 -18.72 3.60
CA PHE A 357 0.96 -18.97 4.93
C PHE A 357 0.55 -17.70 5.68
N LEU A 358 1.31 -16.61 5.55
CA LEU A 358 0.98 -15.31 6.14
C LEU A 358 -0.36 -14.80 5.62
N VAL A 359 -0.53 -14.78 4.29
CA VAL A 359 -1.78 -14.34 3.64
C VAL A 359 -2.95 -15.22 4.09
N LYS A 360 -2.76 -16.54 4.14
CA LYS A 360 -3.80 -17.50 4.58
C LYS A 360 -4.23 -17.31 6.03
N SER A 361 -3.30 -16.86 6.89
CA SER A 361 -3.56 -16.54 8.30
C SER A 361 -4.10 -15.12 8.51
N GLY A 362 -4.36 -14.38 7.42
CA GLY A 362 -4.85 -13.01 7.42
C GLY A 362 -3.82 -12.00 7.90
N PHE A 363 -2.53 -12.28 7.73
CA PHE A 363 -1.45 -11.31 7.86
C PHE A 363 -1.14 -10.71 6.48
N SER A 364 -0.88 -9.41 6.44
CA SER A 364 -0.42 -8.75 5.22
C SER A 364 1.10 -8.87 5.11
N PRO A 365 1.67 -9.32 3.98
CA PRO A 365 3.12 -9.31 3.76
C PRO A 365 3.70 -7.90 3.60
N ALA A 366 2.86 -6.91 3.28
CA ALA A 366 3.26 -5.51 3.04
C ALA A 366 4.08 -4.87 4.19
N PRO A 367 3.61 -4.91 5.45
CA PRO A 367 4.39 -4.40 6.57
C PRO A 367 5.72 -5.13 6.81
N VAL A 368 5.89 -6.38 6.37
CA VAL A 368 7.17 -7.11 6.51
C VAL A 368 8.26 -6.43 5.68
N LEU A 369 7.98 -6.12 4.40
CA LEU A 369 8.97 -5.44 3.55
C LEU A 369 9.27 -4.02 4.03
N LEU A 370 8.25 -3.32 4.53
CA LEU A 370 8.47 -1.99 5.08
C LEU A 370 9.40 -2.04 6.29
N GLY A 371 9.14 -2.97 7.22
CA GLY A 371 10.00 -3.20 8.37
C GLY A 371 11.40 -3.66 8.00
N PHE A 372 11.51 -4.48 6.96
CA PHE A 372 12.78 -4.99 6.45
C PHE A 372 13.67 -3.89 5.88
N VAL A 373 13.11 -2.97 5.08
CA VAL A 373 13.88 -1.86 4.49
C VAL A 373 14.19 -0.78 5.53
N LEU A 374 13.22 -0.41 6.37
CA LEU A 374 13.40 0.65 7.35
C LEU A 374 14.14 0.19 8.61
N GLY A 375 14.18 -1.11 8.92
CA GLY A 375 14.76 -1.64 10.15
C GLY A 375 16.22 -1.23 10.36
N PRO A 376 17.13 -1.48 9.39
CA PRO A 376 18.52 -1.04 9.48
C PRO A 376 18.65 0.47 9.66
N LEU A 377 17.83 1.25 8.93
CA LEU A 377 17.86 2.71 9.00
C LEU A 377 17.40 3.23 10.37
N VAL A 378 16.37 2.61 10.95
CA VAL A 378 15.88 2.93 12.30
C VAL A 378 16.94 2.58 13.34
N GLU A 379 17.54 1.40 13.25
CA GLU A 379 18.60 0.97 14.17
C GLU A 379 19.81 1.90 14.10
N ASP A 380 20.30 2.22 12.91
CA ASP A 380 21.47 3.09 12.71
C ASP A 380 21.22 4.51 13.25
N ASN A 381 20.04 5.08 12.99
CA ASN A 381 19.70 6.41 13.50
C ASN A 381 19.49 6.42 15.02
N LEU A 382 18.93 5.34 15.59
CA LEU A 382 18.82 5.18 17.04
C LEU A 382 20.22 5.08 17.66
N ARG A 383 21.07 4.18 17.16
CA ARG A 383 22.45 3.99 17.66
C ARG A 383 23.25 5.27 17.54
N ARG A 384 23.23 5.93 16.39
CA ARG A 384 23.91 7.21 16.17
C ARG A 384 23.46 8.26 17.18
N THR A 385 22.16 8.36 17.44
CA THR A 385 21.60 9.27 18.44
C THR A 385 22.10 8.95 19.84
N MET A 386 22.03 7.68 20.26
CA MET A 386 22.46 7.27 21.60
C MET A 386 23.97 7.42 21.79
N THR A 387 24.78 7.19 20.75
CA THR A 387 26.24 7.43 20.80
C THR A 387 26.56 8.91 20.96
N ILE A 388 25.90 9.79 20.19
CA ILE A 388 26.09 11.25 20.30
C ILE A 388 25.66 11.76 21.68
N ALA A 389 24.54 11.24 22.19
CA ALA A 389 24.00 11.58 23.51
C ALA A 389 24.70 10.82 24.67
N ARG A 390 25.74 10.02 24.39
CA ARG A 390 26.48 9.23 25.39
C ARG A 390 25.60 8.32 26.25
N GLY A 391 24.54 7.76 25.65
CA GLY A 391 23.59 6.87 26.33
C GLY A 391 22.40 7.59 26.97
N ASP A 392 22.35 8.92 26.94
CA ASP A 392 21.24 9.68 27.52
C ASP A 392 20.02 9.75 26.59
N ALA A 393 18.93 9.08 26.98
CA ALA A 393 17.68 9.07 26.22
C ALA A 393 16.87 10.37 26.35
N THR A 394 17.26 11.30 27.25
CA THR A 394 16.58 12.61 27.38
C THR A 394 16.75 13.48 26.14
N VAL A 395 17.73 13.18 25.26
CA VAL A 395 17.90 13.84 23.96
C VAL A 395 16.64 13.83 23.09
N PHE A 396 15.77 12.82 23.25
CA PHE A 396 14.49 12.75 22.53
C PHE A 396 13.45 13.76 23.06
N LEU A 397 13.59 14.22 24.31
CA LEU A 397 12.76 15.26 24.91
C LEU A 397 13.29 16.66 24.60
N ASP A 398 14.62 16.82 24.55
CA ASP A 398 15.27 18.10 24.27
C ASP A 398 15.08 18.57 22.82
N ARG A 399 14.83 17.64 21.90
CA ARG A 399 14.60 17.92 20.49
C ARG A 399 13.09 18.04 20.21
N PRO A 400 12.54 19.25 20.02
CA PRO A 400 11.09 19.45 19.95
C PRO A 400 10.44 18.73 18.76
N ILE A 401 11.14 18.63 17.62
CA ILE A 401 10.63 17.94 16.43
C ILE A 401 10.52 16.44 16.71
N ALA A 402 11.58 15.83 17.24
CA ALA A 402 11.58 14.42 17.60
C ALA A 402 10.51 14.11 18.66
N LEU A 403 10.39 14.96 19.68
CA LEU A 403 9.37 14.82 20.72
C LEU A 403 7.95 14.83 20.14
N VAL A 404 7.62 15.80 19.27
CA VAL A 404 6.31 15.87 18.63
C VAL A 404 6.02 14.62 17.79
N LEU A 405 7.02 14.15 17.02
CA LEU A 405 6.88 12.93 16.21
C LEU A 405 6.70 11.66 17.07
N LEU A 406 7.41 11.55 18.19
CA LEU A 406 7.26 10.45 19.13
C LEU A 406 5.90 10.48 19.83
N ILE A 407 5.41 11.67 20.21
CA ILE A 407 4.05 11.84 20.73
C ILE A 407 3.02 11.43 19.68
N MET A 408 3.16 11.85 18.43
CA MET A 408 2.27 11.41 17.34
C MET A 408 2.32 9.90 17.15
N THR A 409 3.52 9.29 17.21
CA THR A 409 3.70 7.84 17.13
C THR A 409 2.94 7.14 18.26
N ALA A 410 3.09 7.63 19.50
CA ALA A 410 2.37 7.11 20.64
C ALA A 410 0.85 7.25 20.48
N LEU A 411 0.35 8.38 19.97
CA LEU A 411 -1.07 8.59 19.70
C LEU A 411 -1.62 7.62 18.65
N VAL A 412 -0.89 7.37 17.56
CA VAL A 412 -1.27 6.42 16.51
C VAL A 412 -1.41 5.00 17.05
N VAL A 413 -0.57 4.60 18.01
CA VAL A 413 -0.65 3.29 18.68
C VAL A 413 -1.75 3.26 19.74
N LEU A 414 -1.81 4.27 20.60
CA LEU A 414 -2.65 4.28 21.81
C LEU A 414 -4.12 4.58 21.50
N LEU A 415 -4.44 5.39 20.50
CA LEU A 415 -5.84 5.73 20.19
C LEU A 415 -6.68 4.53 19.73
N PRO A 416 -6.21 3.66 18.80
CA PRO A 416 -6.94 2.45 18.42
C PRO A 416 -7.08 1.46 19.58
N ILE A 417 -6.01 1.27 20.36
CA ILE A 417 -6.00 0.38 21.53
C ILE A 417 -6.97 0.89 22.59
N GLY A 418 -6.91 2.18 22.93
CA GLY A 418 -7.79 2.83 23.90
C GLY A 418 -9.26 2.74 23.49
N ARG A 419 -9.58 2.94 22.21
CA ARG A 419 -10.96 2.75 21.71
C ARG A 419 -11.42 1.30 21.79
N ALA A 420 -10.55 0.33 21.47
CA ALA A 420 -10.87 -1.09 21.58
C ALA A 420 -11.10 -1.52 23.05
N VAL A 421 -10.25 -1.07 23.97
CA VAL A 421 -10.39 -1.33 25.41
C VAL A 421 -11.64 -0.65 25.98
N MET A 422 -11.90 0.61 25.63
CA MET A 422 -13.13 1.31 26.06
C MET A 422 -14.39 0.61 25.55
N LYS A 423 -14.40 0.11 24.31
CA LYS A 423 -15.51 -0.67 23.75
C LYS A 423 -15.72 -1.97 24.53
N MET A 424 -14.65 -2.71 24.81
CA MET A 424 -14.69 -3.95 25.59
C MET A 424 -15.14 -3.72 27.04
N LEU A 425 -14.73 -2.60 27.67
CA LEU A 425 -15.19 -2.22 29.00
C LEU A 425 -16.65 -1.76 29.01
N ALA A 426 -17.12 -1.07 27.97
CA ALA A 426 -18.52 -0.68 27.82
C ALA A 426 -19.42 -1.91 27.62
N GLU A 427 -19.01 -2.88 26.80
CA GLU A 427 -19.70 -4.15 26.60
C GLU A 427 -19.78 -4.97 27.90
N ARG A 428 -18.71 -4.98 28.71
CA ARG A 428 -18.70 -5.62 30.04
C ARG A 428 -19.59 -4.92 31.07
N ARG A 429 -19.79 -3.60 30.97
CA ARG A 429 -20.74 -2.87 31.84
C ARG A 429 -22.19 -3.12 31.42
N ALA A 430 -22.50 -3.07 30.13
CA ALA A 430 -23.83 -3.37 29.60
C ALA A 430 -24.28 -4.82 29.91
N GLY A 431 -23.36 -5.79 29.88
CA GLY A 431 -23.66 -7.17 30.28
C GLY A 431 -23.87 -7.37 31.79
N ARG A 432 -23.45 -6.42 32.63
CA ARG A 432 -23.59 -6.48 34.10
C ARG A 432 -24.91 -5.89 34.58
N ASP A 433 -25.43 -4.88 33.89
CA ASP A 433 -26.72 -4.25 34.19
C ASP A 433 -27.92 -5.09 33.70
N GLY A 434 -27.75 -5.88 32.62
CA GLY A 434 -28.77 -6.81 32.12
C GLY A 434 -29.07 -7.99 33.06
N ASP A 435 -28.09 -8.42 33.86
CA ASP A 435 -28.26 -9.53 34.81
C ASP A 435 -28.81 -9.06 36.18
N ALA A 436 -28.69 -7.76 36.48
CA ALA A 436 -29.30 -7.13 37.66
C ALA A 436 -30.81 -6.87 37.48
N GLY A 437 -31.25 -6.56 36.25
CA GLY A 437 -32.67 -6.32 35.93
C GLY A 437 -33.55 -7.58 35.85
N SER A 438 -32.95 -8.76 35.61
CA SER A 438 -33.70 -10.03 35.53
C SER A 438 -34.03 -10.60 36.92
N LYS A 439 -33.23 -10.29 37.94
CA LYS A 439 -33.43 -10.79 39.31
C LYS A 439 -34.51 -10.06 40.11
N SER A 440 -34.99 -8.89 39.66
CA SER A 440 -36.06 -8.15 40.35
C SER A 440 -37.47 -8.48 39.85
N VAL A 441 -37.62 -9.17 38.71
CA VAL A 441 -38.94 -9.50 38.12
C VAL A 441 -39.47 -10.88 38.56
N LEU A 442 -38.65 -11.72 39.20
CA LEU A 442 -39.02 -13.08 39.64
C LEU A 442 -39.62 -13.16 41.06
N MET A 443 -39.93 -12.04 41.69
CA MET A 443 -40.65 -11.99 42.98
C MET A 443 -41.99 -11.26 42.82
N GLN A 444 -42.95 -11.89 42.13
CA GLN A 444 -44.36 -11.62 42.38
C GLN A 444 -45.07 -12.95 42.73
N PRO A 445 -45.84 -13.01 43.83
CA PRO A 445 -46.53 -14.23 44.22
C PRO A 445 -47.73 -14.46 43.29
N VAL A 446 -47.88 -15.70 42.84
CA VAL A 446 -49.00 -16.19 42.02
C VAL A 446 -50.31 -16.06 42.84
N PRO A 447 -51.40 -15.52 42.29
CA PRO A 447 -52.69 -15.53 42.98
C PRO A 447 -53.35 -16.91 42.85
N ASP A 448 -53.78 -17.44 43.99
CA ASP A 448 -54.54 -18.68 44.11
C ASP A 448 -55.83 -18.61 43.29
N SER A 449 -56.05 -19.66 42.50
CA SER A 449 -57.30 -19.93 41.80
C SER A 449 -58.28 -20.65 42.74
N GLU A 450 -59.36 -20.01 43.13
CA GLU A 450 -60.58 -20.69 43.56
C GLU A 450 -61.85 -20.03 42.98
N GLN A 451 -62.62 -20.89 42.31
CA GLN A 451 -64.03 -20.85 41.86
C GLN A 451 -64.44 -19.95 40.70
#